data_AF-A0A7V5GSP0-F1
#
_entry.id   AF-A0A7V5GSP0-F1
#
_cell.length_a   1.000
_cell.length_b   1.000
_cell.length_c   1.000
_cell.angle_alpha   90.00
_cell.angle_beta   90.00
_cell.angle_gamma   90.00
#
_symmetry.space_group_name_H-M   'P 1'
#
loop_
_entity.id
_entity.type
_entity.pdbx_description
1 polymer ?
#
loop_
_entity_poly.entity_id
_entity_poly.type
_entity_poly.pdbx_seq_one_letter_code
_entity_poly.pdbx_strand_id
1 'polypeptide(L)'
;MKKSELFFSAIQIPIDFLMLVLAAISAYVIRNVPEIIALKPKLYNFSLRSYIEIVLIVAPFFIVIYAIYGLYNIRATRKFWKETLKVFSATSLGLVIIIVAIFLKREWFSSRFVILSAWILAVFYIATPRYFIQSVQK
;
A
#
# COMPACT_ATOMS: atom_id res chain seq x y z
N MET A 1 -15.21 -24.06 -1.89
CA MET A 1 -14.07 -23.37 -2.53
C MET A 1 -13.14 -24.42 -3.09
N LYS A 2 -12.64 -24.25 -4.32
CA LYS A 2 -11.63 -25.17 -4.85
C LYS A 2 -10.35 -24.99 -4.03
N LYS A 3 -9.59 -26.07 -3.76
CA LYS A 3 -8.35 -26.01 -2.95
C LYS A 3 -7.35 -24.95 -3.47
N SER A 4 -7.31 -24.74 -4.79
CA SER A 4 -6.50 -23.71 -5.44
C SER A 4 -6.89 -22.28 -5.06
N GLU A 5 -8.19 -21.98 -4.89
CA GLU A 5 -8.66 -20.63 -4.52
C GLU A 5 -8.23 -20.24 -3.10
N LEU A 6 -8.24 -21.19 -2.17
CA LEU A 6 -7.75 -20.94 -0.80
C LEU A 6 -6.25 -20.65 -0.79
N PHE A 7 -5.46 -21.40 -1.58
CA PHE A 7 -4.03 -21.18 -1.71
C PHE A 7 -3.70 -19.79 -2.27
N PHE A 8 -4.35 -19.39 -3.37
CA PHE A 8 -4.15 -18.05 -3.95
C PHE A 8 -4.63 -16.92 -3.03
N SER A 9 -5.65 -17.15 -2.20
CA SER A 9 -6.09 -16.16 -1.20
C SER A 9 -5.05 -15.99 -0.10
N ALA A 10 -4.49 -17.11 0.38
CA ALA A 10 -3.50 -17.11 1.44
C ALA A 10 -2.19 -16.45 1.01
N ILE A 11 -1.72 -16.70 -0.22
CA ILE A 11 -0.46 -16.12 -0.73
C ILE A 11 -0.60 -14.63 -1.07
N GLN A 12 -1.81 -14.13 -1.36
CA GLN A 12 -2.03 -12.70 -1.59
C GLN A 12 -1.72 -11.85 -0.35
N ILE A 13 -1.93 -12.38 0.85
CA ILE A 13 -1.69 -11.66 2.10
C ILE A 13 -0.20 -11.25 2.25
N PRO A 14 0.77 -12.20 2.22
CA PRO A 14 2.19 -11.83 2.31
C PRO A 14 2.67 -11.03 1.09
N ILE A 15 2.11 -11.28 -0.10
CA ILE A 15 2.45 -10.48 -1.29
C ILE A 15 2.02 -9.02 -1.09
N ASP A 16 0.78 -8.76 -0.69
CA ASP A 16 0.28 -7.40 -0.45
C ASP A 16 1.09 -6.68 0.62
N PHE A 17 1.50 -7.39 1.68
CA PHE A 17 2.35 -6.84 2.72
C PHE A 17 3.70 -6.38 2.16
N LEU A 18 4.36 -7.25 1.37
CA LEU A 18 5.63 -6.91 0.73
C LEU A 18 5.46 -5.73 -0.25
N MET A 19 4.36 -5.67 -1.00
CA MET A 19 4.09 -4.57 -1.92
C MET A 19 3.85 -3.24 -1.21
N LEU A 20 3.19 -3.24 -0.05
CA LEU A 20 3.04 -2.05 0.80
C LEU A 20 4.40 -1.55 1.30
N VAL A 21 5.23 -2.46 1.81
CA VAL A 21 6.58 -2.11 2.29
C VAL A 21 7.44 -1.58 1.13
N LEU A 22 7.39 -2.24 -0.03
CA LEU A 22 8.13 -1.81 -1.22
C LEU A 22 7.67 -0.44 -1.73
N ALA A 23 6.36 -0.17 -1.73
CA ALA A 23 5.80 1.13 -2.10
C ALA A 23 6.27 2.24 -1.16
N ALA A 24 6.29 1.97 0.15
CA ALA A 24 6.78 2.91 1.14
C ALA A 24 8.29 3.19 0.97
N ILE A 25 9.13 2.15 0.82
CA ILE A 25 10.56 2.30 0.58
C ILE A 25 10.79 3.11 -0.71
N SER A 26 10.08 2.80 -1.78
CA SER A 26 10.17 3.52 -3.05
C SER A 26 9.80 4.99 -2.90
N ALA A 27 8.74 5.31 -2.16
CA ALA A 27 8.36 6.69 -1.86
C ALA A 27 9.45 7.44 -1.07
N TYR A 28 10.11 6.77 -0.12
CA TYR A 28 11.23 7.34 0.62
C TYR A 28 12.44 7.63 -0.29
N VAL A 29 12.78 6.71 -1.19
CA VAL A 29 13.88 6.88 -2.16
C VAL A 29 13.59 8.03 -3.11
N ILE A 30 12.37 8.09 -3.68
CA ILE A 30 11.93 9.16 -4.59
C ILE A 30 12.03 10.52 -3.90
N ARG A 31 11.67 10.61 -2.62
CA ARG A 31 11.79 11.84 -1.82
C ARG A 31 13.23 12.34 -1.65
N ASN A 32 14.24 11.50 -1.90
CA ASN A 32 15.65 11.87 -1.83
C ASN A 32 16.28 12.23 -3.19
N VAL A 33 15.50 12.18 -4.28
CA VAL A 33 15.97 12.56 -5.62
C VAL A 33 16.24 14.07 -5.69
N PRO A 34 17.40 14.52 -6.20
CA PRO A 34 17.80 15.93 -6.21
C PRO A 34 16.77 16.88 -6.84
N GLU A 35 16.16 16.47 -7.95
CA GLU A 35 15.12 17.22 -8.67
C GLU A 35 13.89 17.49 -7.79
N ILE A 36 13.50 16.52 -6.97
CA ILE A 36 12.35 16.64 -6.05
C ILE A 36 12.71 17.52 -4.85
N ILE A 37 13.96 17.45 -4.38
CA ILE A 37 14.46 18.30 -3.29
C ILE A 37 14.54 19.75 -3.73
N ALA A 38 14.96 20.02 -4.98
CA ALA A 38 15.01 21.36 -5.55
C ALA A 38 13.61 21.99 -5.68
N LEU A 39 12.60 21.17 -5.99
CA LEU A 39 11.19 21.60 -6.06
C LEU A 39 10.54 21.77 -4.67
N LYS A 40 10.90 20.92 -3.71
CA LYS A 40 10.39 20.97 -2.33
C LYS A 40 11.50 20.65 -1.31
N PRO A 41 12.11 21.68 -0.70
CA PRO A 41 13.13 21.49 0.32
C PRO A 41 12.64 20.61 1.48
N LYS A 42 13.51 19.72 1.96
CA LYS A 42 13.18 18.82 3.08
C LYS A 42 13.03 19.65 4.36
N LEU A 43 11.80 19.83 4.82
CA LEU A 43 11.53 20.49 6.10
C LEU A 43 11.87 19.64 7.33
N TYR A 44 12.03 18.31 7.15
CA TYR A 44 12.28 17.36 8.24
C TYR A 44 13.17 16.22 7.76
N ASN A 45 14.20 15.84 8.51
CA ASN A 45 15.02 14.67 8.21
C ASN A 45 14.66 13.52 9.16
N PHE A 46 14.35 12.35 8.60
CA PHE A 46 14.16 11.12 9.36
C PHE A 46 14.90 9.98 8.65
N SER A 47 15.49 9.08 9.45
CA SER A 47 16.27 7.96 8.95
C SER A 47 15.39 6.94 8.23
N LEU A 48 15.96 6.20 7.27
CA LEU A 48 15.27 5.09 6.62
C LEU A 48 14.84 4.02 7.63
N ARG A 49 15.66 3.78 8.67
CA ARG A 49 15.38 2.80 9.72
C ARG A 49 14.11 3.14 10.49
N SER A 50 14.02 4.35 11.03
CA SER A 50 12.83 4.83 11.77
C SER A 50 11.59 4.82 10.88
N TYR A 51 11.75 5.12 9.59
CA TYR A 51 10.66 5.05 8.62
C TYR A 51 10.17 3.61 8.41
N ILE A 52 11.07 2.66 8.18
CA ILE A 52 10.73 1.24 7.98
C ILE A 52 10.07 0.66 9.24
N GLU A 53 10.54 1.00 10.44
CA GLU A 53 9.90 0.57 11.69
C GLU A 53 8.42 0.96 11.73
N ILE A 54 8.08 2.18 11.33
CA ILE A 54 6.69 2.64 11.27
C ILE A 54 5.93 1.93 10.15
N VAL A 55 6.54 1.78 8.98
CA VAL A 55 5.92 1.07 7.84
C VAL A 55 5.56 -0.37 8.21
N LEU A 56 6.42 -1.06 8.95
CA LEU A 56 6.17 -2.44 9.40
C LEU A 56 5.03 -2.54 10.42
N ILE A 57 4.73 -1.46 11.15
CA ILE A 57 3.56 -1.37 12.04
C ILE A 57 2.29 -1.02 11.25
N VAL A 58 2.41 -0.15 10.23
CA VAL A 58 1.28 0.33 9.42
C VAL A 58 0.85 -0.69 8.35
N ALA A 59 1.76 -1.46 7.78
CA ALA A 59 1.42 -2.42 6.72
C ALA A 59 0.42 -3.50 7.18
N PRO A 60 0.53 -4.13 8.37
CA PRO A 60 -0.48 -5.05 8.88
C PRO A 60 -1.86 -4.40 9.05
N PHE A 61 -1.91 -3.12 9.40
CA PHE A 61 -3.17 -2.38 9.49
C PHE A 61 -3.86 -2.27 8.13
N PHE A 62 -3.11 -2.05 7.04
CA PHE A 62 -3.66 -2.09 5.68
C PHE A 62 -4.14 -3.47 5.28
N ILE A 63 -3.42 -4.54 5.66
CA ILE A 63 -3.87 -5.92 5.42
C ILE A 63 -5.23 -6.18 6.07
N VAL A 64 -5.45 -5.70 7.30
CA VAL A 64 -6.75 -5.79 7.97
C VAL A 64 -7.83 -5.05 7.18
N ILE A 65 -7.54 -3.83 6.71
CA ILE A 65 -8.47 -3.07 5.86
C ILE A 65 -8.82 -3.86 4.59
N TYR A 66 -7.83 -4.43 3.91
CA TYR A 66 -8.03 -5.23 2.70
C TYR A 66 -8.86 -6.48 2.97
N ALA A 67 -8.67 -7.14 4.11
CA ALA A 67 -9.50 -8.26 4.54
C ALA A 67 -10.97 -7.83 4.73
N ILE A 68 -11.22 -6.74 5.45
CA ILE A 68 -12.58 -6.20 5.68
C ILE A 68 -13.24 -5.79 4.36
N TYR A 69 -12.49 -5.17 3.45
CA TYR A 69 -12.98 -4.79 2.12
C TYR A 69 -13.23 -6.02 1.20
N GLY A 70 -12.85 -7.22 1.64
CA GLY A 70 -13.03 -8.46 0.92
C GLY A 70 -12.13 -8.60 -0.31
N LEU A 71 -10.91 -8.04 -0.24
CA LEU A 71 -9.88 -8.23 -1.28
C LEU A 71 -9.34 -9.67 -1.32
N TYR A 72 -9.45 -10.40 -0.21
CA TYR A 72 -9.07 -11.82 -0.11
C TYR A 72 -10.24 -12.78 -0.36
N ASN A 73 -11.43 -12.25 -0.68
CA ASN A 73 -12.56 -13.07 -1.09
C ASN A 73 -12.43 -13.41 -2.57
N ILE A 74 -11.79 -14.54 -2.87
CA ILE A 74 -11.60 -15.01 -4.24
C ILE A 74 -12.92 -15.49 -4.85
N ARG A 75 -13.28 -14.88 -5.98
CA ARG A 75 -14.28 -15.36 -6.93
C ARG A 75 -13.66 -15.28 -8.31
N ALA A 76 -13.41 -16.42 -8.94
CA ALA A 76 -12.72 -16.53 -10.24
C ALA A 76 -13.36 -15.72 -11.38
N THR A 77 -14.62 -15.30 -11.25
CA THR A 77 -15.38 -14.57 -12.27
C THR A 77 -15.33 -13.04 -12.16
N ARG A 78 -14.55 -12.46 -11.24
CA ARG A 78 -14.46 -10.99 -11.12
C ARG A 78 -13.63 -10.39 -12.26
N LYS A 79 -14.10 -9.26 -12.82
CA LYS A 79 -13.35 -8.47 -13.81
C LYS A 79 -12.19 -7.73 -13.13
N PHE A 80 -11.01 -7.72 -13.76
CA PHE A 80 -9.82 -6.98 -13.31
C PHE A 80 -10.12 -5.56 -12.80
N TRP A 81 -10.80 -4.75 -13.61
CA TRP A 81 -11.14 -3.37 -13.27
C TRP A 81 -11.91 -3.22 -11.96
N LYS A 82 -12.81 -4.17 -11.63
CA LYS A 82 -13.53 -4.15 -10.36
C LYS A 82 -12.62 -4.44 -9.17
N GLU A 83 -11.57 -5.23 -9.37
CA GLU A 83 -10.58 -5.52 -8.33
C GLU A 83 -9.65 -4.31 -8.12
N THR A 84 -9.15 -3.70 -9.20
CA THR A 84 -8.34 -2.48 -9.12
C THR A 84 -9.08 -1.34 -8.43
N LEU A 85 -10.37 -1.15 -8.72
CA LEU A 85 -11.20 -0.17 -8.03
C LEU A 85 -11.33 -0.47 -6.53
N LYS A 86 -11.49 -1.74 -6.15
CA LYS A 86 -11.50 -2.13 -4.72
C LYS A 86 -10.17 -1.87 -4.04
N VAL A 87 -9.05 -2.18 -4.70
CA VAL A 87 -7.70 -1.88 -4.19
C VAL A 87 -7.56 -0.38 -3.99
N PHE A 88 -7.94 0.43 -4.98
CA PHE A 88 -7.92 1.88 -4.87
C PHE A 88 -8.75 2.38 -3.69
N SER A 89 -10.00 1.96 -3.57
CA SER A 89 -10.89 2.40 -2.48
C SER A 89 -10.39 1.98 -1.10
N ALA A 90 -9.95 0.74 -0.93
CA ALA A 90 -9.46 0.24 0.35
C ALA A 90 -8.13 0.92 0.75
N THR A 91 -7.23 1.13 -0.20
CA THR A 91 -5.95 1.83 0.03
C THR A 91 -6.18 3.31 0.35
N SER A 92 -7.18 3.92 -0.27
CA SER A 92 -7.60 5.29 0.03
C SER A 92 -8.23 5.43 1.42
N LEU A 93 -9.01 4.44 1.86
CA LEU A 93 -9.50 4.39 3.25
C LEU A 93 -8.34 4.35 4.25
N GLY A 94 -7.34 3.50 4.01
CA GLY A 94 -6.14 3.45 4.84
C GLY A 94 -5.37 4.79 4.84
N LEU A 95 -5.25 5.45 3.68
CA LEU A 95 -4.66 6.78 3.58
C LEU A 95 -5.42 7.80 4.42
N VAL A 96 -6.75 7.85 4.35
CA VAL A 96 -7.58 8.77 5.15
C VAL A 96 -7.34 8.54 6.64
N ILE A 97 -7.28 7.28 7.07
CA ILE A 97 -7.01 6.95 8.48
C ILE A 97 -5.61 7.42 8.91
N ILE A 98 -4.58 7.20 8.08
CA ILE A 98 -3.23 7.73 8.33
C ILE A 98 -3.27 9.26 8.46
N ILE A 99 -3.94 9.94 7.53
CA ILE A 99 -4.03 11.41 7.54
C ILE A 99 -4.66 11.86 8.86
N VAL A 100 -5.81 11.30 9.25
CA VAL A 100 -6.47 11.62 10.51
C VAL A 100 -5.54 11.36 11.71
N ALA A 101 -4.83 10.23 11.75
CA ALA A 101 -3.91 9.91 12.83
C ALA A 101 -2.76 10.93 12.94
N ILE A 102 -2.20 11.38 11.82
CA ILE A 102 -1.15 12.41 11.78
C ILE A 102 -1.70 13.77 12.21
N PHE A 103 -2.92 14.12 11.83
CA PHE A 103 -3.55 15.36 12.29
C PHE A 103 -3.78 15.38 13.81
N LEU A 104 -4.14 14.23 14.40
CA LEU A 104 -4.27 14.09 15.87
C LEU A 104 -2.92 14.11 16.59
N LYS A 105 -1.84 13.66 15.93
CA LYS A 105 -0.47 13.63 16.45
C LYS A 105 0.47 14.38 15.51
N ARG A 106 0.40 15.72 15.56
CA ARG A 106 1.04 16.67 14.63
C ARG A 106 2.57 16.49 14.44
N GLU A 107 3.22 15.78 15.35
CA GLU A 107 4.68 15.52 15.35
C GLU A 107 5.10 14.29 14.53
N TRP A 108 4.18 13.38 14.17
CA TRP A 108 4.57 12.03 13.75
C TRP A 108 5.00 11.94 12.28
N PHE A 109 4.50 12.80 11.39
CA PHE A 109 4.91 12.81 9.97
C PHE A 109 4.63 14.15 9.29
N SER A 110 5.68 14.92 8.98
CA SER A 110 5.53 16.24 8.36
C SER A 110 5.68 16.23 6.83
N SER A 111 6.16 15.13 6.23
CA SER A 111 6.31 15.04 4.77
C SER A 111 5.08 14.45 4.10
N ARG A 112 4.11 15.31 3.79
CA ARG A 112 2.90 14.98 3.01
C ARG A 112 3.22 14.30 1.68
N PHE A 113 4.38 14.62 1.11
CA PHE A 113 4.87 14.02 -0.14
C PHE A 113 5.03 12.49 -0.02
N VAL A 114 5.77 12.02 0.99
CA VAL A 114 6.06 10.58 1.15
C VAL A 114 4.77 9.77 1.30
N ILE A 115 3.80 10.29 2.06
CA ILE A 115 2.52 9.62 2.30
C ILE A 115 1.72 9.49 1.00
N LEU A 116 1.60 10.59 0.24
CA LEU A 116 0.86 10.59 -1.03
C LEU A 116 1.56 9.73 -2.08
N SER A 117 2.88 9.83 -2.20
CA SER A 117 3.67 9.00 -3.12
C SER A 117 3.56 7.51 -2.77
N ALA A 118 3.65 7.17 -1.49
CA ALA A 118 3.49 5.80 -1.02
C ALA A 118 2.10 5.25 -1.34
N TRP A 119 1.04 6.06 -1.17
CA TRP A 119 -0.32 5.68 -1.54
C TRP A 119 -0.47 5.40 -3.04
N ILE A 120 0.02 6.31 -3.90
CA ILE A 120 -0.02 6.11 -5.37
C ILE A 120 0.71 4.80 -5.72
N LEU A 121 1.92 4.63 -5.22
CA LEU A 121 2.74 3.44 -5.48
C LEU A 121 2.09 2.16 -4.94
N ALA A 122 1.47 2.21 -3.75
CA ALA A 122 0.81 1.06 -3.16
C ALA A 122 -0.36 0.58 -4.03
N VAL A 123 -1.17 1.49 -4.56
CA VAL A 123 -2.26 1.12 -5.48
C VAL A 123 -1.71 0.38 -6.70
N PHE A 124 -0.65 0.90 -7.32
CA PHE A 124 -0.03 0.24 -8.47
C PHE A 124 0.61 -1.10 -8.10
N TYR A 125 1.45 -1.13 -7.06
CA TYR A 125 2.20 -2.31 -6.66
C TYR A 125 1.31 -3.46 -6.17
N ILE A 126 0.14 -3.18 -5.62
CA ILE A 126 -0.83 -4.20 -5.22
C ILE A 126 -1.66 -4.68 -6.42
N ALA A 127 -2.03 -3.78 -7.33
CA ALA A 127 -2.80 -4.14 -8.52
C ALA A 127 -2.01 -5.09 -9.45
N THR A 128 -0.69 -4.90 -9.56
CA THR A 128 0.20 -5.71 -10.42
C THR A 128 0.19 -7.22 -10.12
N PRO A 129 0.52 -7.71 -8.90
CA PRO A 129 0.49 -9.14 -8.60
C PRO A 129 -0.92 -9.73 -8.70
N ARG A 130 -1.96 -8.94 -8.40
CA ARG A 130 -3.36 -9.38 -8.56
C ARG A 130 -3.72 -9.62 -10.02
N TYR A 131 -3.26 -8.76 -10.92
CA TYR A 131 -3.37 -8.98 -12.36
C TYR A 131 -2.70 -10.28 -12.81
N PHE A 132 -1.47 -10.54 -12.33
CA PHE A 132 -0.76 -11.77 -12.65
C PHE A 132 -1.48 -13.02 -12.16
N ILE A 133 -1.93 -13.03 -10.89
CA ILE A 133 -2.70 -14.15 -10.33
C ILE A 133 -3.99 -14.40 -11.13
N GLN A 134 -4.74 -13.34 -11.46
CA GLN A 134 -5.97 -13.48 -12.24
C GLN A 134 -5.70 -14.00 -13.65
N SER A 135 -4.57 -13.65 -14.25
CA SER A 135 -4.20 -14.10 -15.60
C SER A 135 -3.85 -15.59 -15.62
N VAL A 136 -3.26 -16.13 -14.54
CA VAL A 136 -2.94 -17.56 -14.39
C VAL A 136 -4.18 -18.39 -14.03
N GLN A 137 -5.18 -17.79 -13.39
CA GLN A 137 -6.43 -18.47 -13.00
C GLN A 137 -7.48 -18.57 -14.12
N LYS A 138 -7.30 -17.87 -15.23
CA LYS A 138 -8.13 -18.00 -16.44
C LYS A 138 -7.76 -19.24 -17.22
#